data_AF-A0A1F2VJC5-F1
#
_entry.id   AF-A0A1F2VJC5-F1
#
_cell.length_a   1.000
_cell.length_b   1.000
_cell.length_c   1.000
_cell.angle_alpha   90.00
_cell.angle_beta   90.00
_cell.angle_gamma   90.00
#
_symmetry.space_group_name_H-M   'P 1'
#
loop_
_entity.id
_entity.type
_entity.pdbx_description
1 polymer ?
#
loop_
_entity_poly.entity_id
_entity_poly.type
_entity_poly.pdbx_seq_one_letter_code
_entity_poly.pdbx_strand_id
1 'polypeptide(L)'
;MASKEVASAQSSKVALRLAPLIAAWLVPGGGHFWLRRSGRGAILLASVGLMFVSGLVMRGRFFELAPSDIVETLGFLGDFCSGLFYLAAKFAGYAVPVSASPIADYGTKFLLVAGLLNVLCILDAYDIAVGNKD
;
A
#
# COMPACT_ATOMS: atom_id res chain seq x y z
N MET A 1 10.32 38.02 12.66
CA MET A 1 8.98 37.64 12.14
C MET A 1 9.08 36.90 10.80
N ALA A 2 10.04 37.21 9.92
CA ALA A 2 10.25 36.52 8.64
C ALA A 2 10.51 34.99 8.74
N SER A 3 11.19 34.49 9.78
CA SER A 3 11.46 33.03 9.90
C SER A 3 10.22 32.17 10.21
N LYS A 4 9.13 32.76 10.69
CA LYS A 4 7.88 32.03 11.01
C LYS A 4 6.99 31.84 9.77
N GLU A 5 7.06 32.75 8.80
CA GLU A 5 6.33 32.67 7.53
C GLU A 5 6.97 31.68 6.54
N VAL A 6 8.30 31.58 6.50
CA VAL A 6 8.98 30.61 5.62
C VAL A 6 8.74 29.17 6.10
N ALA A 7 8.68 28.94 7.42
CA ALA A 7 8.39 27.63 7.99
C ALA A 7 6.95 27.16 7.75
N SER A 8 5.96 28.06 7.80
CA SER A 8 4.55 27.71 7.53
C SER A 8 4.26 27.48 6.04
N ALA A 9 4.92 28.23 5.15
CA ALA A 9 4.82 28.07 3.70
C ALA A 9 5.50 26.77 3.20
N GLN A 10 6.64 26.40 3.79
CA GLN A 10 7.34 25.13 3.51
C GLN A 10 6.52 23.93 4.03
N SER A 11 5.94 24.05 5.23
CA SER A 11 5.07 23.03 5.83
C SER A 11 3.78 22.83 5.03
N SER A 12 3.17 23.90 4.50
CA SER A 12 2.01 23.79 3.59
C SER A 12 2.36 23.11 2.28
N LYS A 13 3.52 23.38 1.67
CA LYS A 13 3.95 22.69 0.44
C LYS A 13 4.30 21.21 0.69
N VAL A 14 4.86 20.88 1.85
CA VAL A 14 5.15 19.48 2.23
C VAL A 14 3.86 18.74 2.59
N ALA A 15 2.92 19.35 3.30
CA ALA A 15 1.61 18.79 3.61
C ALA A 15 0.76 18.56 2.34
N LEU A 16 0.78 19.50 1.39
CA LEU A 16 0.13 19.37 0.08
C LEU A 16 0.76 18.25 -0.78
N ARG A 17 2.05 17.93 -0.56
CA ARG A 17 2.77 16.81 -1.19
C ARG A 17 2.61 15.46 -0.46
N LEU A 18 2.37 15.48 0.84
CA LEU A 18 2.13 14.28 1.67
C LEU A 18 0.69 13.80 1.61
N ALA A 19 -0.29 14.70 1.38
CA ALA A 19 -1.70 14.34 1.31
C ALA A 19 -2.02 13.32 0.19
N PRO A 20 -1.45 13.41 -1.03
CA PRO A 20 -1.57 12.37 -2.06
C PRO A 20 -0.92 11.05 -1.66
N LEU A 21 0.14 11.11 -0.84
CA LEU A 21 0.92 9.96 -0.38
C LEU A 21 0.16 9.16 0.67
N ILE A 22 -0.50 9.84 1.61
CA ILE A 22 -1.39 9.22 2.59
C ILE A 22 -2.66 8.71 1.89
N ALA A 23 -3.21 9.46 0.94
CA ALA A 23 -4.36 9.02 0.15
C ALA A 23 -4.05 7.82 -0.76
N ALA A 24 -2.84 7.74 -1.32
CA ALA A 24 -2.35 6.60 -2.09
C ALA A 24 -1.96 5.41 -1.20
N TRP A 25 -1.49 5.67 0.02
CA TRP A 25 -1.23 4.61 1.01
C TRP A 25 -2.53 4.01 1.52
N LEU A 26 -3.54 4.83 1.77
CA LEU A 26 -4.85 4.37 2.23
C LEU A 26 -5.60 3.68 1.11
N VAL A 27 -5.72 4.29 -0.06
CA VAL A 27 -6.39 3.66 -1.21
C VAL A 27 -5.36 3.45 -2.31
N PRO A 28 -5.04 2.21 -2.70
CA PRO A 28 -4.20 1.97 -3.87
C PRO A 28 -4.78 2.71 -5.08
N GLY A 29 -4.03 3.67 -5.62
CA GLY A 29 -4.51 4.55 -6.71
C GLY A 29 -5.27 5.82 -6.28
N GLY A 30 -5.45 6.07 -4.97
CA GLY A 30 -6.13 7.26 -4.44
C GLY A 30 -5.43 8.58 -4.76
N GLY A 31 -4.10 8.58 -4.84
CA GLY A 31 -3.32 9.73 -5.30
C GLY A 31 -3.61 10.12 -6.76
N HIS A 32 -3.92 9.15 -7.62
CA HIS A 32 -4.26 9.36 -9.03
C HIS A 32 -5.68 9.90 -9.22
N PHE A 33 -6.62 9.55 -8.34
CA PHE A 33 -7.95 10.15 -8.30
C PHE A 33 -7.89 11.65 -7.97
N TRP A 34 -6.96 12.06 -7.10
CA TRP A 34 -6.77 13.47 -6.77
C TRP A 34 -6.09 14.25 -7.90
N LEU A 35 -5.25 13.61 -8.71
CA LEU A 35 -4.55 14.24 -9.84
C LEU A 35 -5.32 14.29 -11.17
N ARG A 36 -6.64 14.02 -11.17
CA ARG A 36 -7.52 14.01 -12.38
C ARG A 36 -7.08 13.05 -13.49
N ARG A 37 -6.15 12.11 -13.23
CA ARG A 37 -5.74 11.04 -14.15
C ARG A 37 -6.30 9.69 -13.73
N SER A 38 -7.64 9.65 -13.63
CA SER A 38 -8.41 8.52 -13.09
C SER A 38 -8.16 7.17 -13.77
N GLY A 39 -7.77 7.17 -15.05
CA GLY A 39 -7.49 5.93 -15.80
C GLY A 39 -6.31 5.14 -15.24
N ARG A 40 -5.20 5.80 -14.89
CA ARG A 40 -4.02 5.12 -14.33
C ARG A 40 -4.30 4.62 -12.92
N GLY A 41 -4.95 5.44 -12.09
CA GLY A 41 -5.38 5.05 -10.74
C GLY A 41 -6.30 3.83 -10.74
N ALA A 42 -7.25 3.75 -11.69
CA ALA A 42 -8.17 2.62 -11.79
C ALA A 42 -7.46 1.31 -12.17
N ILE A 43 -6.50 1.34 -13.10
CA ILE A 43 -5.72 0.15 -13.49
C ILE A 43 -4.86 -0.35 -12.33
N LEU A 44 -4.23 0.56 -11.58
CA LEU A 44 -3.42 0.22 -10.42
C LEU A 44 -4.29 -0.36 -9.29
N LEU A 45 -5.42 0.28 -8.99
CA LEU A 45 -6.39 -0.21 -8.01
C LEU A 45 -6.90 -1.60 -8.40
N ALA A 46 -7.25 -1.80 -9.66
CA ALA A 46 -7.70 -3.09 -10.17
C ALA A 46 -6.61 -4.16 -10.04
N SER A 47 -5.37 -3.84 -10.42
CA SER A 47 -4.23 -4.77 -10.34
C SER A 47 -3.92 -5.18 -8.90
N VAL A 48 -3.79 -4.21 -7.99
CA VAL A 48 -3.53 -4.47 -6.57
C VAL A 48 -4.70 -5.21 -5.92
N GLY A 49 -5.93 -4.77 -6.20
CA GLY A 49 -7.15 -5.39 -5.67
C GLY A 49 -7.31 -6.83 -6.14
N LEU A 50 -7.05 -7.14 -7.41
CA LEU A 50 -7.11 -8.51 -7.93
C LEU A 50 -6.06 -9.41 -7.28
N MET A 51 -4.83 -8.92 -7.09
CA MET A 51 -3.77 -9.66 -6.39
C MET A 51 -4.11 -9.90 -4.92
N PHE A 52 -4.73 -8.91 -4.26
CA PHE A 52 -5.13 -9.06 -2.87
C PHE A 52 -6.29 -10.05 -2.71
N VAL A 53 -7.33 -9.91 -3.53
CA VAL A 53 -8.51 -10.80 -3.50
C VAL A 53 -8.12 -12.23 -3.87
N SER A 54 -7.25 -12.45 -4.85
CA SER A 54 -6.75 -13.79 -5.16
C SER A 54 -6.00 -14.40 -3.97
N GLY A 55 -5.17 -13.60 -3.29
CA GLY A 55 -4.50 -14.00 -2.06
C GLY A 55 -5.48 -14.43 -0.95
N LEU A 56 -6.57 -13.68 -0.75
CA LEU A 56 -7.61 -14.02 0.22
C LEU A 56 -8.38 -15.30 -0.15
N VAL A 57 -8.76 -15.45 -1.42
CA VAL A 57 -9.49 -16.64 -1.91
C VAL A 57 -8.63 -17.90 -1.74
N MET A 58 -7.33 -17.80 -1.99
CA MET A 58 -6.36 -18.87 -1.81
C MET A 58 -6.04 -19.16 -0.34
N ARG A 59 -6.67 -18.45 0.60
CA ARG A 59 -6.41 -18.51 2.04
C ARG A 59 -4.93 -18.27 2.36
N GLY A 60 -4.36 -17.23 1.77
CA GLY A 60 -3.03 -16.75 2.15
C GLY A 60 -3.00 -16.31 3.61
N ARG A 61 -1.91 -16.61 4.31
CA ARG A 61 -1.63 -16.12 5.66
C ARG A 61 -0.99 -14.73 5.56
N PHE A 62 -1.24 -13.86 6.54
CA PHE A 62 -0.42 -12.67 6.73
C PHE A 62 0.82 -13.00 7.55
N PHE A 63 1.95 -12.41 7.19
CA PHE A 63 3.17 -12.51 7.97
C PHE A 63 3.02 -11.85 9.35
N GLU A 64 3.77 -12.35 10.32
CA GLU A 64 3.73 -11.87 11.70
C GLU A 64 5.02 -11.11 12.05
N LEU A 65 4.92 -10.23 13.04
CA LEU A 65 6.08 -9.51 13.52
C LEU A 65 6.92 -10.42 14.43
N ALA A 66 7.90 -11.11 13.86
CA ALA A 66 8.81 -12.01 14.57
C ALA A 66 10.26 -11.49 14.51
N PRO A 67 10.78 -10.82 15.57
CA PRO A 67 12.11 -10.22 15.55
C PRO A 67 13.26 -11.21 15.31
N SER A 68 13.02 -12.50 15.58
CA SER A 68 13.97 -13.59 15.33
C SER A 68 14.05 -14.02 13.86
N ASP A 69 13.03 -13.70 13.06
CA ASP A 69 12.97 -14.06 11.63
C ASP A 69 12.81 -12.80 10.77
N ILE A 70 13.89 -12.45 10.08
CA ILE A 70 13.92 -11.30 9.17
C ILE A 70 12.91 -11.44 8.05
N VAL A 71 12.68 -12.66 7.54
CA VAL A 71 11.76 -12.89 6.42
C VAL A 71 10.33 -12.62 6.88
N GLU A 72 9.98 -13.06 8.08
CA GLU A 72 8.65 -12.84 8.63
C GLU A 72 8.40 -11.36 8.93
N THR A 73 9.38 -10.66 9.52
CA THR A 73 9.28 -9.23 9.78
C THR A 73 9.18 -8.39 8.50
N LEU A 74 9.98 -8.71 7.48
CA LEU A 74 9.90 -8.03 6.19
C LEU A 74 8.59 -8.34 5.45
N GLY A 75 8.11 -9.58 5.55
CA GLY A 75 6.82 -9.99 5.01
C GLY A 75 5.67 -9.22 5.66
N PHE A 76 5.72 -9.05 6.99
CA PHE A 76 4.74 -8.27 7.74
C PHE A 76 4.73 -6.82 7.27
N LEU A 77 5.91 -6.23 7.04
CA LEU A 77 6.01 -4.87 6.52
C LEU A 77 5.41 -4.76 5.12
N GLY A 78 5.62 -5.77 4.26
CA GLY A 78 5.00 -5.84 2.94
C GLY A 78 3.47 -5.92 3.03
N ASP A 79 2.93 -6.79 3.87
CA ASP A 79 1.48 -6.91 4.09
C ASP A 79 0.89 -5.60 4.63
N PHE A 80 1.58 -4.95 5.58
CA PHE A 80 1.18 -3.66 6.14
C PHE A 80 1.14 -2.56 5.07
N CYS A 81 2.06 -2.60 4.10
CA CYS A 81 2.08 -1.68 2.97
C CYS A 81 0.88 -1.85 2.03
N SER A 82 0.13 -2.96 2.08
CA SER A 82 -1.16 -3.10 1.39
C SER A 82 -2.21 -2.09 1.89
N GLY A 83 -1.95 -1.42 3.00
CA GLY A 83 -2.73 -0.27 3.46
C GLY A 83 -4.14 -0.68 3.86
N LEU A 84 -5.16 -0.01 3.31
CA LEU A 84 -6.56 -0.28 3.64
C LEU A 84 -6.97 -1.73 3.38
N PHE A 85 -6.40 -2.41 2.38
CA PHE A 85 -6.73 -3.81 2.13
C PHE A 85 -6.34 -4.71 3.30
N TYR A 86 -5.14 -4.52 3.86
CA TYR A 86 -4.69 -5.23 5.06
C TYR A 86 -5.57 -4.90 6.27
N LEU A 87 -5.83 -3.62 6.52
CA LEU A 87 -6.68 -3.21 7.64
C LEU A 87 -8.10 -3.78 7.50
N ALA A 88 -8.71 -3.69 6.31
CA ALA A 88 -10.04 -4.20 6.03
C ALA A 88 -10.13 -5.71 6.23
N ALA A 89 -9.12 -6.47 5.77
CA ALA A 89 -9.07 -7.91 6.00
C ALA A 89 -8.93 -8.24 7.49
N LYS A 90 -8.08 -7.52 8.23
CA LYS A 90 -7.92 -7.71 9.68
C LYS A 90 -9.20 -7.36 10.45
N PHE A 91 -9.86 -6.26 10.10
CA PHE A 91 -11.16 -5.87 10.70
C PHE A 91 -12.28 -6.86 10.36
N ALA A 92 -12.25 -7.48 9.18
CA ALA A 92 -13.15 -8.57 8.80
C ALA A 92 -12.84 -9.90 9.53
N GLY A 93 -11.84 -9.93 10.43
CA GLY A 93 -11.46 -11.13 11.17
C GLY A 93 -10.69 -12.15 10.35
N TYR A 94 -10.06 -11.73 9.24
CA TYR A 94 -9.27 -12.62 8.41
C TYR A 94 -7.99 -13.03 9.15
N ALA A 95 -8.00 -14.25 9.68
CA ALA A 95 -6.87 -14.90 10.32
C ALA A 95 -6.78 -16.32 9.78
N VAL A 96 -5.73 -16.61 9.01
CA VAL A 96 -5.48 -17.94 8.45
C VAL A 96 -4.23 -18.51 9.12
N PRO A 97 -4.31 -19.69 9.76
CA PRO A 97 -3.16 -20.33 10.37
C PRO A 97 -2.17 -20.82 9.32
N VAL A 98 -0.92 -21.00 9.73
CA VAL A 98 0.10 -21.67 8.90
C VAL A 98 -0.44 -23.01 8.43
N SER A 99 -0.48 -23.19 7.11
CA SER A 99 -1.08 -24.35 6.46
C SER A 99 -0.05 -24.94 5.48
N ALA A 100 0.14 -26.26 5.48
CA ALA A 100 1.07 -26.92 4.54
C ALA A 100 0.50 -27.07 3.11
N SER A 101 -0.50 -26.27 2.75
CA SER A 101 -1.14 -26.32 1.44
C SER A 101 -0.36 -25.46 0.46
N PRO A 102 0.08 -26.00 -0.70
CA PRO A 102 0.75 -25.20 -1.73
C PRO A 102 -0.08 -24.00 -2.18
N ILE A 103 -1.41 -24.14 -2.21
CA ILE A 103 -2.33 -23.07 -2.59
C ILE A 103 -2.26 -21.91 -1.58
N ALA A 104 -2.20 -22.21 -0.28
CA ALA A 104 -2.09 -21.20 0.76
C ALA A 104 -0.73 -20.47 0.74
N ASP A 105 0.34 -21.17 0.37
CA ASP A 105 1.66 -20.57 0.20
C ASP A 105 1.70 -19.60 -1.00
N TYR A 106 1.02 -19.94 -2.10
CA TYR A 106 0.85 -19.01 -3.21
C TYR A 106 -0.04 -17.83 -2.82
N GLY A 107 -1.12 -18.07 -2.08
CA GLY A 107 -2.00 -17.00 -1.58
C GLY A 107 -1.24 -15.99 -0.72
N THR A 108 -0.38 -16.46 0.17
CA THR A 108 0.49 -15.62 1.01
C THR A 108 1.41 -14.73 0.17
N LYS A 109 1.99 -15.28 -0.91
CA LYS A 109 2.81 -14.51 -1.84
C LYS A 109 2.00 -13.48 -2.62
N PHE A 110 0.76 -13.80 -3.01
CA PHE A 110 -0.13 -12.85 -3.67
C PHE A 110 -0.48 -11.66 -2.77
N LEU A 111 -0.75 -11.90 -1.49
CA LEU A 111 -0.98 -10.84 -0.50
C LEU A 111 0.25 -9.93 -0.35
N LEU A 112 1.44 -10.54 -0.24
CA LEU A 112 2.69 -9.81 -0.14
C LEU A 112 2.96 -8.96 -1.39
N VAL A 113 2.79 -9.53 -2.58
CA VAL A 113 2.96 -8.83 -3.86
C VAL A 113 1.96 -7.68 -3.99
N ALA A 114 0.71 -7.85 -3.53
CA ALA A 114 -0.26 -6.76 -3.51
C ALA A 114 0.22 -5.59 -2.64
N GLY A 115 0.80 -5.88 -1.48
CA GLY A 115 1.43 -4.88 -0.61
C GLY A 115 2.60 -4.15 -1.28
N LEU A 116 3.51 -4.89 -1.91
CA LEU A 116 4.66 -4.31 -2.64
C LEU A 116 4.22 -3.47 -3.85
N LEU A 117 3.21 -3.91 -4.59
CA LEU A 117 2.63 -3.15 -5.69
C LEU A 117 2.02 -1.84 -5.18
N ASN A 118 1.40 -1.82 -4.00
CA ASN A 118 0.90 -0.59 -3.41
C ASN A 118 2.04 0.39 -3.09
N VAL A 119 3.21 -0.10 -2.61
CA VAL A 119 4.40 0.75 -2.43
C VAL A 119 4.86 1.37 -3.75
N LEU A 120 4.90 0.61 -4.83
CA LEU A 120 5.23 1.15 -6.15
C LEU A 120 4.22 2.19 -6.63
N CYS A 121 2.93 1.99 -6.34
CA CYS A 121 1.88 2.98 -6.65
C CYS A 121 2.08 4.29 -5.86
N ILE A 122 2.51 4.20 -4.60
CA ILE A 122 2.83 5.36 -3.77
C ILE A 122 4.04 6.11 -4.34
N LEU A 123 5.09 5.38 -4.75
CA LEU A 123 6.28 5.98 -5.38
C LEU A 123 5.95 6.62 -6.73
N ASP A 124 5.10 5.99 -7.55
CA ASP A 124 4.63 6.56 -8.81
C ASP A 124 3.81 7.85 -8.58
N ALA A 125 2.90 7.86 -7.61
CA ALA A 125 2.16 9.06 -7.24
C ALA A 125 3.08 10.18 -6.72
N TYR A 126 4.15 9.83 -5.99
CA TYR A 126 5.17 10.79 -5.56
C TYR A 126 5.95 11.38 -6.73
N ASP A 127 6.40 10.55 -7.68
CA ASP A 127 7.10 11.01 -8.89
C ASP A 127 6.27 12.04 -9.67
N ILE A 128 4.97 11.77 -9.83
CA ILE A 128 4.05 12.68 -10.53
C ILE A 128 3.85 13.97 -9.73
N ALA A 129 3.72 13.88 -8.39
CA ALA A 129 3.58 15.06 -7.53
C ALA A 129 4.84 15.95 -7.52
N VAL A 130 6.02 15.39 -7.76
CA VAL A 130 7.29 16.13 -7.89
C VAL A 130 7.46 16.75 -9.29
N GLY A 131 6.66 16.33 -10.28
CA GLY A 131 6.72 16.81 -11.66
C GLY A 131 7.76 16.09 -12.52
N ASN A 132 8.23 14.92 -12.08
CA ASN A 132 9.16 14.09 -12.85
C ASN A 132 8.45 13.26 -13.94
N LYS A 133 7.13 13.14 -13.86
CA LYS A 133 6.28 12.43 -14.84
C LYS A 133 4.95 13.14 -15.01
N ASP A 134 4.46 13.12 -16.25
CA ASP A 134 3.08 13.47 -16.61
C ASP A 134 2.14 12.32 -16.25
#